data_AF-A0AAE0JGC9-F1
#
_entry.id   AF-A0AAE0JGC9-F1
#
_cell.length_a   1.000
_cell.length_b   1.000
_cell.length_c   1.000
_cell.angle_alpha   90.00
_cell.angle_beta   90.00
_cell.angle_gamma   90.00
#
_symmetry.space_group_name_H-M   'P 1'
#
loop_
_entity.id
_entity.type
_entity.pdbx_description
1 polymer ?
#
loop_
_entity_poly.entity_id
_entity_poly.type
_entity_poly.pdbx_seq_one_letter_code
_entity_poly.pdbx_strand_id
1 'polypeptide(L)'
;MAPIKPHWVQPSHPDRLHLIVNEAEFTSKSISKIALPPFALFAKLEYPPCTPAEKPSYATVQCGRDKHLDLNSDLLYINHSCEPSLIFDTGNMNVIAGPKGIQIGEELTFFYPSTEYTMAQPFTCLCSKPTCRGRISGARDMTDAQLSGIWLNGHIRELLEEQRGGPNYDNSLSSSSSSSSTTNTNTNTTTVSPTNAAFTTASSVNGDSAAYTTSEQQKNVKTEGGELDQIAQSLRDALTHAEKVVEAARNALVSYVGAVNANGAKKEGVPEGAQRRGPTSRELSGEMGGDTEVVV
;
A
#
# COMPACT_ATOMS: atom_id res chain seq x y z
N MET A 1 -14.93 19.35 -28.34
CA MET A 1 -14.07 20.37 -27.70
C MET A 1 -12.89 20.64 -28.63
N ALA A 2 -12.39 21.88 -28.67
CA ALA A 2 -11.19 22.18 -29.44
C ALA A 2 -9.95 21.56 -28.76
N PRO A 3 -8.96 21.09 -29.54
CA PRO A 3 -7.70 20.60 -28.97
C PRO A 3 -6.98 21.73 -28.23
N ILE A 4 -6.44 21.42 -27.06
CA ILE A 4 -5.63 22.39 -26.30
C ILE A 4 -4.41 22.76 -27.13
N LYS A 5 -4.18 24.06 -27.27
CA LYS A 5 -2.95 24.59 -27.82
C LYS A 5 -1.87 24.46 -26.74
N PRO A 6 -0.81 23.66 -26.95
CA PRO A 6 0.28 23.54 -26.00
C PRO A 6 0.89 24.91 -25.71
N HIS A 7 1.05 25.23 -24.44
CA HIS A 7 1.72 26.46 -23.98
C HIS A 7 3.08 26.16 -23.33
N TRP A 8 3.46 24.88 -23.26
CA TRP A 8 4.76 24.40 -22.81
C TRP A 8 5.71 24.13 -23.98
N VAL A 9 6.99 23.92 -23.67
CA VAL A 9 8.00 23.51 -24.65
C VAL A 9 7.71 22.07 -25.10
N GLN A 10 7.60 21.86 -26.42
CA GLN A 10 7.43 20.54 -27.01
C GLN A 10 8.67 20.08 -27.79
N PRO A 11 9.15 18.83 -27.60
CA PRO A 11 8.65 17.88 -26.63
C PRO A 11 9.06 18.25 -25.20
N SER A 12 8.19 18.03 -24.23
CA SER A 12 8.45 18.39 -22.83
C SER A 12 9.40 17.41 -22.13
N HIS A 13 9.47 16.17 -22.62
CA HIS A 13 10.36 15.11 -22.12
C HIS A 13 11.13 14.47 -23.30
N PRO A 14 12.02 15.23 -23.97
CA PRO A 14 12.66 14.82 -25.22
C PRO A 14 13.42 13.50 -25.11
N ASP A 15 13.98 13.18 -23.93
CA ASP A 15 14.79 11.97 -23.74
C ASP A 15 13.95 10.74 -23.38
N ARG A 16 12.66 10.92 -23.06
CA ARG A 16 11.82 9.84 -22.51
C ARG A 16 10.63 9.47 -23.37
N LEU A 17 10.01 10.43 -24.06
CA LEU A 17 8.86 10.17 -24.91
C LEU A 17 8.96 10.86 -26.26
N HIS A 18 8.33 10.25 -27.26
CA HIS A 18 8.12 10.79 -28.59
C HIS A 18 6.60 10.89 -28.83
N LEU A 19 6.10 12.11 -29.00
CA LEU A 19 4.70 12.36 -29.32
C LEU A 19 4.48 12.23 -30.82
N ILE A 20 3.59 11.32 -31.21
CA ILE A 20 3.08 11.20 -32.58
C ILE A 20 1.73 11.90 -32.61
N VAL A 21 1.64 13.03 -33.30
CA VAL A 21 0.39 13.79 -33.45
C VAL A 21 -0.33 13.34 -34.71
N ASN A 22 -1.60 12.97 -34.59
CA ASN A 22 -2.47 12.74 -35.75
C ASN A 22 -3.50 13.87 -35.84
N GLU A 23 -3.26 14.82 -36.74
CA GLU A 23 -4.10 16.00 -36.95
C GLU A 23 -5.51 15.67 -37.49
N ALA A 24 -5.68 14.50 -38.12
CA ALA A 24 -6.93 14.14 -38.79
C ALA A 24 -7.98 13.49 -37.86
N GLU A 25 -7.57 12.90 -36.73
CA GLU A 25 -8.46 12.00 -35.96
C GLU A 25 -8.40 12.16 -34.43
N PHE A 26 -7.67 13.13 -33.88
CA PHE A 26 -7.42 13.23 -32.42
C PHE A 26 -6.77 11.97 -31.82
N THR A 27 -6.11 11.15 -32.65
CA THR A 27 -5.47 9.88 -32.25
C THR A 27 -3.98 10.04 -31.98
N SER A 28 -3.59 11.13 -31.31
CA SER A 28 -2.21 11.31 -30.87
C SER A 28 -1.78 10.17 -29.94
N LYS A 29 -0.51 9.77 -30.01
CA LYS A 29 0.06 8.71 -29.19
C LYS A 29 1.42 9.09 -28.65
N SER A 30 1.67 8.75 -27.39
CA SER A 30 2.97 8.91 -26.75
C SER A 30 3.74 7.59 -26.82
N ILE A 31 4.93 7.60 -27.40
CA ILE A 31 5.80 6.42 -27.55
C ILE A 31 7.00 6.56 -26.63
N SER A 32 7.36 5.48 -25.92
CA SER A 32 8.54 5.48 -25.05
C SER A 32 9.83 5.51 -25.87
N LYS A 33 10.78 6.36 -25.46
CA LYS A 33 12.16 6.39 -25.98
C LYS A 33 13.14 5.59 -25.13
N ILE A 34 12.72 5.15 -23.95
CA ILE A 34 13.56 4.44 -22.98
C ILE A 34 12.94 3.11 -22.58
N ALA A 35 13.78 2.17 -22.17
CA ALA A 35 13.34 0.98 -21.45
C ALA A 35 13.42 1.26 -19.94
N LEU A 36 12.43 0.79 -19.19
CA LEU A 36 12.42 0.88 -17.73
C LEU A 36 12.04 -0.47 -17.12
N PRO A 37 12.72 -0.91 -16.04
CA PRO A 37 12.26 -2.06 -15.28
C PRO A 37 10.94 -1.73 -14.56
N PRO A 38 10.22 -2.76 -14.08
CA PRO A 38 8.97 -2.56 -13.33
C PRO A 38 9.12 -1.52 -12.21
N PHE A 39 8.13 -0.63 -12.09
CA PHE A 39 8.03 0.40 -11.04
C PHE A 39 9.15 1.46 -11.02
N ALA A 40 10.04 1.49 -12.02
CA ALA A 40 11.02 2.55 -12.13
C ALA A 40 10.39 3.91 -12.48
N LEU A 41 11.02 4.99 -12.02
CA LEU A 41 10.56 6.35 -12.27
C LEU A 41 10.59 6.70 -13.76
N PHE A 42 9.43 7.04 -14.31
CA PHE A 42 9.26 7.54 -15.67
C PHE A 42 9.32 9.07 -15.76
N ALA A 43 8.65 9.80 -14.87
CA ALA A 43 8.74 11.26 -14.84
C ALA A 43 8.33 11.77 -13.47
N LYS A 44 8.75 12.98 -13.11
CA LYS A 44 8.18 13.71 -11.98
C LYS A 44 7.12 14.66 -12.52
N LEU A 45 5.96 14.74 -11.86
CA LEU A 45 4.91 15.72 -12.18
C LEU A 45 5.31 17.16 -11.80
N GLU A 46 6.45 17.31 -11.12
CA GLU A 46 7.05 18.60 -10.81
C GLU A 46 7.86 19.19 -11.98
N TYR A 47 8.10 18.40 -13.05
CA TYR A 47 8.90 18.86 -14.19
C TYR A 47 8.41 18.31 -15.55
N PRO A 48 7.93 19.17 -16.47
CA PRO A 48 7.50 20.55 -16.22
C PRO A 48 6.47 20.61 -15.08
N PRO A 49 6.40 21.71 -14.31
CA PRO A 49 5.54 21.77 -13.14
C PRO A 49 4.07 21.77 -13.52
N CYS A 50 3.33 20.83 -12.94
CA CYS A 50 1.87 20.88 -12.94
C CYS A 50 1.36 22.11 -12.20
N THR A 51 0.18 22.61 -12.60
CA THR A 51 -0.54 23.68 -11.90
C THR A 51 -1.91 23.20 -11.46
N PRO A 52 -2.48 23.72 -10.35
CA PRO A 52 -3.86 23.42 -9.97
C PRO A 52 -4.84 23.84 -11.07
N ALA A 53 -5.77 22.95 -11.42
CA ALA A 53 -6.86 23.24 -12.34
C ALA A 53 -8.12 23.62 -11.57
N GLU A 54 -8.84 24.65 -12.02
CA GLU A 54 -10.09 25.10 -11.38
C GLU A 54 -11.24 24.10 -11.53
N LYS A 55 -11.27 23.37 -12.64
CA LYS A 55 -12.36 22.43 -12.98
C LYS A 55 -11.81 21.17 -13.67
N PRO A 56 -12.45 20.01 -13.44
CA PRO A 56 -12.17 18.79 -14.20
C PRO A 56 -12.40 19.00 -15.70
N SER A 57 -11.49 18.51 -16.53
CA SER A 57 -11.63 18.49 -17.98
C SER A 57 -10.98 17.23 -18.57
N TYR A 58 -11.07 17.04 -19.88
CA TYR A 58 -10.38 15.92 -20.55
C TYR A 58 -8.85 16.02 -20.45
N ALA A 59 -8.32 17.17 -20.04
CA ALA A 59 -6.90 17.48 -20.03
C ALA A 59 -6.31 17.67 -18.63
N THR A 60 -7.10 17.43 -17.59
CA THR A 60 -6.64 17.49 -16.21
C THR A 60 -6.60 16.11 -15.60
N VAL A 61 -5.78 15.95 -14.58
CA VAL A 61 -5.68 14.71 -13.80
C VAL A 61 -6.10 14.98 -12.36
N GLN A 62 -7.06 14.23 -11.86
CA GLN A 62 -7.49 14.31 -10.46
C GLN A 62 -6.35 13.85 -9.55
N CYS A 63 -5.98 14.71 -8.60
CA CYS A 63 -4.87 14.49 -7.66
C CYS A 63 -5.32 14.45 -6.18
N GLY A 64 -6.62 14.53 -5.95
CA GLY A 64 -7.24 14.51 -4.63
C GLY A 64 -8.76 14.52 -4.77
N ARG A 65 -9.46 14.51 -3.64
CA ARG A 65 -10.93 14.42 -3.61
C ARG A 65 -11.64 15.39 -4.56
N ASP A 66 -11.29 16.66 -4.46
CA ASP A 66 -11.87 17.75 -5.26
C ASP A 66 -10.77 18.61 -5.91
N LYS A 67 -9.63 17.99 -6.23
CA LYS A 67 -8.43 18.68 -6.75
C LYS A 67 -7.98 18.05 -8.06
N HIS A 68 -7.65 18.89 -9.03
CA HIS A 68 -7.12 18.50 -10.33
C HIS A 68 -5.84 19.27 -10.65
N LEU A 69 -5.01 18.67 -11.51
CA LEU A 69 -3.79 19.27 -12.05
C LEU A 69 -3.90 19.41 -13.56
N ASP A 70 -3.50 20.57 -14.06
CA ASP A 70 -3.04 20.74 -15.44
C ASP A 70 -1.60 20.24 -15.51
N LEU A 71 -1.34 19.28 -16.42
CA LEU A 71 -0.03 18.62 -16.52
C LEU A 71 1.06 19.49 -17.15
N ASN A 72 0.68 20.52 -17.91
CA ASN A 72 1.57 21.48 -18.59
C ASN A 72 2.75 20.81 -19.33
N SER A 73 2.51 19.63 -19.91
CA SER A 73 3.53 18.78 -20.50
C SER A 73 2.91 17.78 -21.47
N ASP A 74 3.74 17.10 -22.26
CA ASP A 74 3.28 16.10 -23.21
C ASP A 74 2.72 14.83 -22.53
N LEU A 75 2.83 14.73 -21.20
CA LEU A 75 2.14 13.70 -20.42
C LEU A 75 0.61 13.76 -20.62
N LEU A 76 0.07 14.92 -21.02
CA LEU A 76 -1.32 15.10 -21.42
C LEU A 76 -1.76 14.12 -22.53
N TYR A 77 -0.85 13.72 -23.42
CA TYR A 77 -1.17 12.88 -24.57
C TYR A 77 -1.01 11.38 -24.29
N ILE A 78 -0.76 10.99 -23.03
CA ILE A 78 -0.68 9.58 -22.64
C ILE A 78 -2.10 9.01 -22.60
N ASN A 79 -2.37 8.07 -23.49
CA ASN A 79 -3.70 7.50 -23.69
C ASN A 79 -4.11 6.52 -22.58
N HIS A 80 -5.40 6.18 -22.57
CA HIS A 80 -5.92 5.12 -21.72
C HIS A 80 -5.56 3.72 -22.22
N SER A 81 -5.21 2.83 -21.29
CA SER A 81 -5.25 1.38 -21.52
C SER A 81 -5.79 0.64 -20.29
N CYS A 82 -6.52 -0.45 -20.52
CA CYS A 82 -6.94 -1.37 -19.46
C CYS A 82 -5.79 -2.24 -18.94
N GLU A 83 -4.73 -2.41 -19.73
CA GLU A 83 -3.43 -2.93 -19.28
C GLU A 83 -2.38 -1.83 -19.51
N PRO A 84 -2.25 -0.88 -18.58
CA PRO A 84 -1.40 0.29 -18.76
C PRO A 84 0.09 -0.02 -18.67
N SER A 85 0.92 0.77 -19.35
CA SER A 85 2.38 0.73 -19.21
C SER A 85 2.92 1.67 -18.13
N LEU A 86 2.10 2.64 -17.69
CA LEU A 86 2.42 3.63 -16.67
C LEU A 86 1.42 3.65 -15.51
N ILE A 87 1.91 4.07 -14.35
CA ILE A 87 1.14 4.40 -13.15
C ILE A 87 1.35 5.89 -12.87
N PHE A 88 0.25 6.63 -12.79
CA PHE A 88 0.24 8.03 -12.38
C PHE A 88 -0.01 8.10 -10.88
N ASP A 89 1.07 8.25 -10.12
CA ASP A 89 1.03 8.41 -8.66
C ASP A 89 1.01 9.90 -8.32
N THR A 90 -0.20 10.45 -8.27
CA THR A 90 -0.40 11.88 -7.99
C THR A 90 -0.16 12.21 -6.52
N GLY A 91 -0.24 11.22 -5.62
CA GLY A 91 0.07 11.41 -4.21
C GLY A 91 1.55 11.70 -3.97
N ASN A 92 2.43 11.00 -4.70
CA ASN A 92 3.88 11.20 -4.63
C ASN A 92 4.43 12.09 -5.76
N MET A 93 3.57 12.70 -6.58
CA MET A 93 3.94 13.53 -7.73
C MET A 93 4.86 12.83 -8.74
N ASN A 94 4.64 11.53 -8.96
CA ASN A 94 5.46 10.68 -9.82
C ASN A 94 4.63 9.98 -10.90
N VAL A 95 5.26 9.75 -12.05
CA VAL A 95 4.82 8.78 -13.04
C VAL A 95 5.84 7.65 -13.05
N ILE A 96 5.40 6.41 -12.84
CA ILE A 96 6.28 5.23 -12.76
C ILE A 96 5.87 4.17 -13.78
N ALA A 97 6.80 3.30 -14.14
CA ALA A 97 6.52 2.14 -14.98
C ALA A 97 5.56 1.17 -14.29
N GLY A 98 4.68 0.53 -15.06
CA GLY A 98 3.81 -0.52 -14.58
C GLY A 98 4.55 -1.82 -14.21
N PRO A 99 3.83 -2.86 -13.75
CA PRO A 99 4.42 -4.12 -13.30
C PRO A 99 5.21 -4.89 -14.37
N LYS A 100 4.97 -4.60 -15.66
CA LYS A 100 5.68 -5.22 -16.79
C LYS A 100 6.92 -4.43 -17.22
N GLY A 101 7.19 -3.28 -16.60
CA GLY A 101 8.18 -2.33 -17.10
C GLY A 101 7.70 -1.62 -18.37
N ILE A 102 8.63 -0.98 -19.08
CA ILE A 102 8.40 -0.31 -20.37
C ILE A 102 9.50 -0.71 -21.33
N GLN A 103 9.16 -0.99 -22.58
CA GLN A 103 10.11 -1.20 -23.67
C GLN A 103 10.28 0.05 -24.54
N ILE A 104 11.43 0.20 -25.19
CA ILE A 104 11.63 1.25 -26.21
C ILE A 104 10.64 1.01 -27.36
N GLY A 105 9.97 2.07 -27.81
CA GLY A 105 8.96 1.99 -28.88
C GLY A 105 7.57 1.55 -28.41
N GLU A 106 7.39 1.24 -27.14
CA GLU A 106 6.09 0.90 -26.57
C GLU A 106 5.19 2.14 -26.42
N GLU A 107 3.88 1.98 -26.64
CA GLU A 107 2.90 3.03 -26.36
C GLU A 107 2.78 3.27 -24.84
N LEU A 108 2.97 4.52 -24.45
CA LEU A 108 2.79 4.99 -23.08
C LEU A 108 1.29 5.16 -22.82
N THR A 109 0.77 4.41 -21.84
CA THR A 109 -0.64 4.44 -21.47
C THR A 109 -0.81 4.33 -19.97
N PHE A 110 -1.88 4.92 -19.42
CA PHE A 110 -2.24 4.74 -18.02
C PHE A 110 -3.73 4.40 -17.87
N PHE A 111 -4.11 3.88 -16.71
CA PHE A 111 -5.50 3.53 -16.46
C PHE A 111 -6.24 4.73 -15.88
N TYR A 112 -6.97 5.49 -16.70
CA TYR A 112 -7.61 6.75 -16.24
C TYR A 112 -8.41 6.63 -14.93
N PRO A 113 -9.21 5.57 -14.67
CA PRO A 113 -9.89 5.42 -13.39
C PRO A 113 -8.96 5.22 -12.16
N SER A 114 -7.64 5.08 -12.34
CA SER A 114 -6.67 5.13 -11.23
C SER A 114 -6.50 6.53 -10.67
N THR A 115 -6.80 7.57 -11.45
CA THR A 115 -6.78 8.97 -11.02
C THR A 115 -8.19 9.54 -10.95
N GLU A 116 -9.07 9.21 -11.90
CA GLU A 116 -10.39 9.82 -12.08
C GLU A 116 -11.52 9.01 -11.41
N TYR A 117 -12.17 9.61 -10.41
CA TYR A 117 -13.35 9.01 -9.78
C TYR A 117 -14.57 9.10 -10.70
N THR A 118 -14.74 10.25 -11.36
CA THR A 118 -15.74 10.46 -12.41
C THR A 118 -15.05 11.15 -13.58
N MET A 119 -15.13 10.57 -14.77
CA MET A 119 -14.56 11.17 -15.98
C MET A 119 -15.36 12.41 -16.38
N ALA A 120 -14.68 13.52 -16.65
CA ALA A 120 -15.29 14.69 -17.27
C ALA A 120 -15.91 14.35 -18.64
N GLN A 121 -15.31 13.41 -19.37
CA GLN A 121 -15.80 12.91 -20.64
C GLN A 121 -15.63 11.38 -20.73
N PRO A 122 -16.70 10.61 -20.45
CA PRO A 122 -16.69 9.17 -20.66
C PRO A 122 -16.53 8.77 -22.13
N PHE A 123 -15.92 7.62 -22.40
CA PHE A 123 -15.65 7.14 -23.76
C PHE A 123 -15.68 5.61 -23.88
N THR A 124 -15.81 5.09 -25.10
CA THR A 124 -15.64 3.67 -25.40
C THR A 124 -14.16 3.36 -25.59
N CYS A 125 -13.61 2.44 -24.80
CA CYS A 125 -12.19 2.07 -24.85
C CYS A 125 -11.87 1.27 -26.12
N LEU A 126 -10.76 1.66 -26.77
CA LEU A 126 -10.23 1.01 -27.98
C LEU A 126 -8.85 0.38 -27.75
N CYS A 127 -8.45 0.15 -26.49
CA CYS A 127 -7.12 -0.37 -26.16
C CYS A 127 -6.85 -1.80 -26.66
N SER A 128 -7.90 -2.54 -27.05
CA SER A 128 -7.82 -3.88 -27.63
C SER A 128 -7.12 -4.93 -26.74
N LYS A 129 -7.00 -4.67 -25.43
CA LYS A 129 -6.43 -5.62 -24.46
C LYS A 129 -7.44 -6.71 -24.09
N PRO A 130 -7.01 -7.95 -23.81
CA PRO A 130 -7.90 -9.04 -23.38
C PRO A 130 -8.77 -8.69 -22.17
N THR A 131 -8.24 -7.90 -21.24
CA THR A 131 -8.97 -7.44 -20.04
C THR A 131 -9.62 -6.07 -20.23
N CYS A 132 -10.00 -5.70 -21.46
CA CYS A 132 -10.65 -4.43 -21.74
C CYS A 132 -11.99 -4.30 -21.01
N ARG A 133 -12.24 -3.13 -20.40
CA ARG A 133 -13.46 -2.83 -19.63
C ARG A 133 -14.57 -2.21 -20.47
N GLY A 134 -14.37 -2.04 -21.77
CA GLY A 134 -15.35 -1.42 -22.66
C GLY A 134 -15.48 0.08 -22.39
N ARG A 135 -16.59 0.53 -21.80
CA ARG A 135 -16.81 1.97 -21.56
C ARG A 135 -16.10 2.44 -20.29
N ILE A 136 -15.39 3.57 -20.37
CA ILE A 136 -14.67 4.19 -19.26
C ILE A 136 -15.42 5.46 -18.84
N SER A 137 -15.96 5.50 -17.61
CA SER A 137 -16.64 6.66 -17.03
C SER A 137 -16.08 7.13 -15.68
N GLY A 138 -14.98 6.53 -15.22
CA GLY A 138 -14.34 6.82 -13.94
C GLY A 138 -14.55 5.68 -12.94
N ALA A 139 -13.79 5.71 -11.83
CA ALA A 139 -13.77 4.60 -10.87
C ALA A 139 -15.12 4.35 -10.19
N ARG A 140 -15.92 5.41 -9.97
CA ARG A 140 -17.22 5.36 -9.28
C ARG A 140 -18.18 4.31 -9.86
N ASP A 141 -18.16 4.16 -11.18
CA ASP A 141 -19.10 3.31 -11.89
C ASP A 141 -18.53 1.89 -12.18
N MET A 142 -17.37 1.55 -11.61
CA MET A 142 -16.70 0.26 -11.82
C MET A 142 -16.91 -0.71 -10.64
N THR A 143 -17.01 -2.00 -10.94
CA THR A 143 -17.10 -3.05 -9.92
C THR A 143 -15.73 -3.41 -9.34
N ASP A 144 -15.72 -4.07 -8.18
CA ASP A 144 -14.49 -4.58 -7.56
C ASP A 144 -13.70 -5.51 -8.49
N ALA A 145 -14.40 -6.38 -9.22
CA ALA A 145 -13.77 -7.27 -10.18
C ALA A 145 -13.08 -6.48 -11.31
N GLN A 146 -13.66 -5.35 -11.74
CA GLN A 146 -13.06 -4.51 -12.78
C GLN A 146 -11.84 -3.72 -12.28
N LEU A 147 -11.79 -3.37 -10.98
CA LEU A 147 -10.69 -2.62 -10.37
C LEU A 147 -9.59 -3.52 -9.77
N SER A 148 -9.89 -4.79 -9.53
CA SER A 148 -8.94 -5.76 -8.96
C SER A 148 -7.65 -5.84 -9.78
N GLY A 149 -6.52 -5.87 -9.06
CA GLY A 149 -5.17 -5.95 -9.65
C GLY A 149 -4.67 -4.66 -10.31
N ILE A 150 -5.44 -3.56 -10.26
CA ILE A 150 -5.01 -2.25 -10.73
C ILE A 150 -4.58 -1.38 -9.56
N TRP A 151 -3.48 -0.66 -9.74
CA TRP A 151 -3.06 0.36 -8.79
C TRP A 151 -3.99 1.58 -8.89
N LEU A 152 -4.52 2.04 -7.76
CA LEU A 152 -5.38 3.22 -7.65
C LEU A 152 -4.72 4.25 -6.72
N ASN A 153 -4.86 5.54 -7.02
CA ASN A 153 -4.45 6.59 -6.08
C ASN A 153 -5.23 6.53 -4.77
N GLY A 154 -4.66 7.07 -3.69
CA GLY A 154 -5.28 7.07 -2.36
C GLY A 154 -6.68 7.68 -2.36
N HIS A 155 -6.85 8.85 -2.98
CA HIS A 155 -8.13 9.55 -3.06
C HIS A 155 -9.22 8.74 -3.78
N ILE A 156 -8.85 7.91 -4.76
CA ILE A 156 -9.81 7.03 -5.43
C ILE A 156 -10.29 5.91 -4.51
N ARG A 157 -9.38 5.32 -3.72
CA ARG A 157 -9.75 4.27 -2.77
C ARG A 157 -10.67 4.81 -1.68
N GLU A 158 -10.33 5.97 -1.13
CA GLU A 158 -11.16 6.68 -0.14
C GLU A 158 -12.57 6.95 -0.68
N LEU A 159 -12.68 7.51 -1.89
CA LEU A 159 -13.95 7.81 -2.54
C LEU A 159 -14.81 6.55 -2.78
N LEU A 160 -14.19 5.44 -3.19
CA LEU A 160 -14.87 4.17 -3.41
C LEU A 160 -15.33 3.53 -2.09
N GLU A 161 -14.52 3.61 -1.04
CA GLU A 161 -14.87 3.11 0.29
C GLU A 161 -16.06 3.86 0.87
N GLU A 162 -16.05 5.19 0.78
CA GLU A 162 -17.17 6.04 1.19
C GLU A 162 -18.45 5.73 0.41
N GLN A 163 -18.36 5.56 -0.92
CA GLN A 163 -19.50 5.19 -1.77
C GLN A 163 -20.14 3.86 -1.34
N ARG A 164 -19.33 2.92 -0.85
CA ARG A 164 -19.78 1.59 -0.42
C ARG A 164 -20.31 1.56 1.00
N GLY A 165 -20.33 2.72 1.67
CA GLY A 165 -20.86 2.88 3.02
C GLY A 165 -19.82 2.80 4.13
N GLY A 166 -18.52 2.67 3.81
CA GLY A 166 -17.40 2.60 4.75
C GLY A 166 -17.55 1.52 5.85
N PRO A 167 -16.50 1.23 6.62
CA PRO A 167 -16.70 0.63 7.93
C PRO A 167 -17.44 1.65 8.81
N ASN A 168 -18.67 1.33 9.20
CA ASN A 168 -19.28 1.93 10.41
C ASN A 168 -18.34 1.59 11.58
N TYR A 169 -17.42 2.50 11.90
CA TYR A 169 -16.86 2.54 13.25
C TYR A 169 -17.99 3.03 14.16
N ASP A 170 -18.85 2.09 14.56
CA ASP A 170 -19.79 2.30 15.64
C ASP A 170 -18.98 2.65 16.89
N ASN A 171 -18.99 3.93 17.25
CA ASN A 171 -18.46 4.42 18.51
C ASN A 171 -19.44 4.10 19.64
N SER A 172 -19.75 2.82 19.84
CA SER A 172 -20.44 2.31 21.03
C SER A 172 -19.42 1.73 22.01
N LEU A 173 -18.44 2.54 22.43
CA LEU A 173 -17.82 2.36 23.74
C LEU A 173 -18.58 3.19 24.78
N SER A 174 -19.90 3.03 24.81
CA SER A 174 -20.73 3.43 25.94
C SER A 174 -20.73 2.30 26.97
N SER A 175 -19.81 2.43 27.92
CA SER A 175 -19.93 2.03 29.33
C SER A 175 -21.18 1.22 29.66
N SER A 176 -21.07 -0.10 29.52
CA SER A 176 -21.99 -1.05 30.15
C SER A 176 -21.38 -1.48 31.47
N SER A 177 -21.65 -0.70 32.51
CA SER A 177 -21.45 -1.09 33.90
C SER A 177 -22.34 -2.29 34.20
N SER A 178 -21.82 -3.50 34.04
CA SER A 178 -22.48 -4.72 34.49
C SER A 178 -22.39 -4.79 36.01
N SER A 179 -23.41 -4.25 36.66
CA SER A 179 -23.73 -4.49 38.07
C SER A 179 -23.92 -5.98 38.29
N SER A 180 -22.86 -6.66 38.72
CA SER A 180 -22.94 -8.02 39.23
C SER A 180 -23.19 -7.97 40.72
N SER A 181 -24.47 -8.04 41.08
CA SER A 181 -24.94 -8.32 42.43
C SER A 181 -24.39 -9.67 42.89
N THR A 182 -23.36 -9.66 43.73
CA THR A 182 -22.93 -10.84 44.47
C THR A 182 -23.08 -10.56 45.96
N THR A 183 -24.00 -11.31 46.55
CA THR A 183 -24.35 -11.41 47.95
C THR A 183 -23.10 -11.60 48.82
N ASN A 184 -22.86 -10.67 49.75
CA ASN A 184 -21.76 -10.74 50.69
C ASN A 184 -22.29 -11.23 52.05
N THR A 185 -21.97 -12.46 52.42
CA THR A 185 -22.15 -13.02 53.77
C THR A 185 -20.80 -13.46 54.31
N ASN A 186 -20.63 -13.20 55.61
CA ASN A 186 -19.60 -13.70 56.54
C ASN A 186 -18.21 -13.06 56.47
N THR A 187 -17.46 -12.88 57.56
CA THR A 187 -17.67 -12.75 59.02
C THR A 187 -16.28 -12.32 59.55
N ASN A 188 -16.26 -11.57 60.65
CA ASN A 188 -15.06 -11.19 61.41
C ASN A 188 -14.14 -12.37 61.72
N THR A 189 -12.82 -12.20 61.52
CA THR A 189 -11.80 -12.73 62.45
C THR A 189 -10.56 -11.85 62.49
N THR A 190 -10.22 -11.44 63.71
CA THR A 190 -9.04 -10.72 64.19
C THR A 190 -7.75 -11.54 64.02
N THR A 191 -6.60 -10.90 63.78
CA THR A 191 -5.33 -11.00 64.58
C THR A 191 -4.04 -10.79 63.75
N VAL A 192 -3.26 -9.80 64.22
CA VAL A 192 -1.82 -9.84 64.56
C VAL A 192 -0.77 -9.78 63.43
N SER A 193 0.03 -8.70 63.49
CA SER A 193 1.33 -8.49 62.86
C SER A 193 2.35 -9.60 63.18
N PRO A 194 3.43 -9.72 62.40
CA PRO A 194 4.69 -9.31 63.02
C PRO A 194 5.67 -8.58 62.08
N THR A 195 6.54 -7.86 62.77
CA THR A 195 7.80 -7.23 62.39
C THR A 195 8.86 -8.20 61.87
N ASN A 196 9.79 -7.70 61.03
CA ASN A 196 11.27 -7.84 61.09
C ASN A 196 11.86 -7.29 59.79
N ALA A 197 12.60 -6.17 59.79
CA ALA A 197 13.99 -5.99 60.20
C ALA A 197 15.03 -6.50 59.16
N ALA A 198 15.62 -5.51 58.48
CA ALA A 198 17.02 -5.36 58.04
C ALA A 198 17.72 -6.46 57.21
N PHE A 199 18.24 -6.06 56.04
CA PHE A 199 19.67 -6.23 55.76
C PHE A 199 20.18 -5.15 54.79
N THR A 200 21.26 -4.51 55.23
CA THR A 200 22.13 -3.53 54.56
C THR A 200 23.03 -4.17 53.51
N THR A 201 23.35 -3.43 52.44
CA THR A 201 24.75 -3.18 52.01
C THR A 201 24.81 -1.98 51.08
N ALA A 202 25.66 -1.02 51.45
CA ALA A 202 25.96 0.20 50.72
C ALA A 202 27.07 -0.02 49.68
N SER A 203 27.13 0.85 48.68
CA SER A 203 28.38 1.30 48.05
C SER A 203 28.17 2.70 47.46
N SER A 204 28.77 3.69 48.11
CA SER A 204 28.89 5.08 47.67
C SER A 204 29.94 5.22 46.57
N VAL A 205 29.75 6.21 45.70
CA VAL A 205 30.83 7.10 45.25
C VAL A 205 30.28 8.52 45.13
N ASN A 206 30.99 9.45 45.78
CA ASN A 206 30.67 10.86 45.94
C ASN A 206 31.05 11.70 44.71
N GLY A 207 30.37 12.85 44.56
CA GLY A 207 30.81 13.99 43.75
C GLY A 207 30.02 15.24 44.11
N ASP A 208 30.67 16.19 44.78
CA ASP A 208 30.13 17.33 45.51
C ASP A 208 29.66 18.55 44.67
N SER A 209 28.87 19.37 45.38
CA SER A 209 28.72 20.84 45.31
C SER A 209 27.67 21.38 44.32
N ALA A 210 26.78 22.33 44.65
CA ALA A 210 26.70 23.24 45.80
C ALA A 210 25.24 23.70 46.00
N ALA A 211 24.88 24.04 47.24
CA ALA A 211 23.58 24.58 47.62
C ALA A 211 23.43 26.07 47.27
N TYR A 212 22.22 26.46 46.86
CA TYR A 212 21.66 27.77 47.20
C TYR A 212 20.14 27.66 47.37
N THR A 213 19.66 28.07 48.53
CA THR A 213 18.26 28.07 48.95
C THR A 213 17.59 29.37 48.51
N THR A 214 16.43 29.29 47.85
CA THR A 214 15.33 30.25 48.06
C THR A 214 13.99 29.67 47.59
N SER A 215 12.96 30.07 48.32
CA SER A 215 11.60 29.55 48.40
C SER A 215 10.65 30.06 47.31
N GLU A 216 9.51 29.35 47.18
CA GLU A 216 8.21 29.76 46.60
C GLU A 216 8.08 29.90 45.07
N GLN A 217 7.41 28.94 44.42
CA GLN A 217 6.04 29.09 43.90
C GLN A 217 5.62 27.85 43.07
N GLN A 218 4.41 27.39 43.34
CA GLN A 218 3.70 26.33 42.63
C GLN A 218 3.60 26.62 41.13
N LYS A 219 3.89 25.63 40.26
CA LYS A 219 3.13 25.38 39.03
C LYS A 219 3.39 23.99 38.45
N ASN A 220 2.28 23.27 38.32
CA ASN A 220 2.09 21.94 37.77
C ASN A 220 2.21 21.95 36.24
N VAL A 221 3.25 21.31 35.66
CA VAL A 221 3.33 20.99 34.22
C VAL A 221 4.26 19.78 33.99
N LYS A 222 3.71 18.62 33.59
CA LYS A 222 4.23 17.77 32.49
C LYS A 222 3.43 16.46 32.34
N THR A 223 2.45 16.49 31.44
CA THR A 223 1.83 15.30 30.84
C THR A 223 1.75 15.53 29.33
N GLU A 224 2.91 15.67 28.67
CA GLU A 224 3.01 15.75 27.20
C GLU A 224 4.10 14.82 26.62
N GLY A 225 4.98 14.25 27.47
CA GLY A 225 6.03 13.34 27.01
C GLY A 225 5.54 11.92 26.71
N GLY A 226 4.55 11.41 27.47
CA GLY A 226 4.08 10.03 27.34
C GLY A 226 3.26 9.75 26.07
N GLU A 227 2.58 10.75 25.53
CA GLU A 227 1.74 10.60 24.32
C GLU A 227 2.60 10.62 23.05
N LEU A 228 3.62 11.49 22.99
CA LEU A 228 4.59 11.53 21.91
C LEU A 228 5.43 10.24 21.85
N ASP A 229 5.78 9.67 23.01
CA ASP A 229 6.51 8.40 23.07
C ASP A 229 5.66 7.21 22.61
N GLN A 230 4.35 7.21 22.90
CA GLN A 230 3.42 6.19 22.40
C GLN A 230 3.20 6.28 20.88
N ILE A 231 3.08 7.49 20.33
CA ILE A 231 2.96 7.69 18.88
C ILE A 231 4.27 7.26 18.18
N ALA A 232 5.43 7.61 18.74
CA ALA A 232 6.70 7.19 18.18
C ALA A 232 6.90 5.66 18.23
N GLN A 233 6.33 4.99 19.23
CA GLN A 233 6.38 3.53 19.33
C GLN A 233 5.45 2.86 18.32
N SER A 234 4.20 3.34 18.16
CA SER A 234 3.25 2.76 17.21
C SER A 234 3.72 2.90 15.76
N LEU A 235 4.37 4.01 15.41
CA LEU A 235 4.99 4.21 14.09
C LEU A 235 6.16 3.25 13.84
N ARG A 236 6.99 2.96 14.86
CA ARG A 236 8.07 1.98 14.77
C ARG A 236 7.55 0.56 14.58
N ASP A 237 6.48 0.21 15.28
CA ASP A 237 5.84 -1.11 15.15
C ASP A 237 5.20 -1.27 13.76
N ALA A 238 4.55 -0.22 13.24
CA ALA A 238 4.01 -0.20 11.89
C ALA A 238 5.09 -0.39 10.81
N LEU A 239 6.25 0.27 10.96
CA LEU A 239 7.38 0.11 10.06
C LEU A 239 7.94 -1.32 10.10
N THR A 240 8.09 -1.87 11.31
CA THR A 240 8.54 -3.26 11.52
C THR A 240 7.59 -4.27 10.87
N HIS A 241 6.27 -4.02 10.93
CA HIS A 241 5.29 -4.86 10.25
C HIS A 241 5.39 -4.76 8.72
N ALA A 242 5.59 -3.55 8.18
CA ALA A 242 5.80 -3.36 6.75
C ALA A 242 7.06 -4.11 6.26
N GLU A 243 8.16 -4.07 7.01
CA GLU A 243 9.39 -4.81 6.69
C GLU A 243 9.17 -6.33 6.66
N LYS A 244 8.41 -6.87 7.63
CA LYS A 244 8.05 -8.30 7.63
C LYS A 244 7.22 -8.69 6.40
N VAL A 245 6.32 -7.82 5.96
CA VAL A 245 5.51 -8.04 4.75
C VAL A 245 6.39 -8.02 3.49
N VAL A 246 7.35 -7.09 3.42
CA VAL A 246 8.33 -7.04 2.31
C VAL A 246 9.18 -8.31 2.27
N GLU A 247 9.65 -8.80 3.42
CA GLU A 247 10.44 -10.02 3.49
C GLU A 247 9.61 -11.27 3.12
N ALA A 248 8.34 -11.33 3.53
CA ALA A 248 7.43 -12.39 3.12
C ALA A 248 7.19 -12.37 1.60
N ALA A 249 6.99 -11.18 1.01
CA ALA A 249 6.84 -11.02 -0.45
C ALA A 249 8.12 -11.43 -1.19
N ARG A 250 9.30 -11.08 -0.66
CA ARG A 250 10.59 -11.49 -1.21
C ARG A 250 10.76 -13.01 -1.20
N ASN A 251 10.44 -13.66 -0.09
CA ASN A 251 10.50 -15.12 0.04
C ASN A 251 9.52 -15.82 -0.91
N ALA A 252 8.31 -15.27 -1.07
CA ALA A 252 7.35 -15.77 -2.05
C ALA A 252 7.88 -15.66 -3.49
N LEU A 253 8.55 -14.55 -3.82
CA LEU A 253 9.14 -14.33 -5.14
C LEU A 253 10.30 -15.30 -5.43
N VAL A 254 11.17 -15.54 -4.44
CA VAL A 254 12.25 -16.54 -4.56
C VAL A 254 11.69 -17.94 -4.75
N SER A 255 10.65 -18.30 -3.99
CA SER A 255 9.97 -19.60 -4.14
C SER A 255 9.34 -19.76 -5.52
N TYR A 256 8.67 -18.71 -6.03
CA TYR A 256 8.08 -18.71 -7.36
C TYR A 256 9.14 -18.87 -8.46
N VAL A 257 10.23 -18.10 -8.40
CA VAL A 257 11.33 -18.21 -9.38
C VAL A 257 11.99 -19.60 -9.30
N GLY A 258 12.17 -20.15 -8.10
CA GLY A 258 12.65 -21.51 -7.90
C GLY A 258 11.74 -22.56 -8.54
N ALA A 259 10.42 -22.43 -8.38
CA ALA A 259 9.43 -23.32 -8.98
C ALA A 259 9.40 -23.21 -10.51
N VAL A 260 9.50 -22.00 -11.06
CA VAL A 260 9.57 -21.76 -12.52
C VAL A 260 10.85 -22.38 -13.11
N ASN A 261 11.99 -22.23 -12.44
CA ASN A 261 13.26 -22.84 -12.87
C ASN A 261 13.25 -24.37 -12.74
N ALA A 262 12.61 -24.93 -11.71
CA ALA A 262 12.44 -26.38 -11.56
C ALA A 262 11.51 -26.98 -12.63
N ASN A 263 10.51 -26.22 -13.10
CA ASN A 263 9.65 -26.63 -14.21
C ASN A 263 10.33 -26.47 -15.59
N GLY A 264 11.36 -25.62 -15.70
CA GLY A 264 12.20 -25.50 -16.90
C GLY A 264 13.16 -26.69 -17.12
N ALA A 265 13.45 -27.48 -16.08
CA ALA A 265 14.42 -28.58 -16.12
C ALA A 265 13.79 -29.97 -16.38
N LYS A 266 12.47 -30.08 -16.58
CA LYS A 266 11.79 -31.36 -16.88
C LYS A 266 11.41 -31.49 -18.35
N LYS A 267 12.43 -31.56 -19.21
CA LYS A 267 12.35 -32.21 -20.52
C LYS A 267 13.65 -32.97 -20.75
N GLU A 268 13.75 -34.16 -20.17
CA GLU A 268 14.42 -35.33 -20.75
C GLU A 268 14.27 -36.54 -19.81
N GLY A 269 13.84 -37.68 -20.37
CA GLY A 269 14.03 -39.03 -19.81
C GLY A 269 13.21 -39.42 -18.58
N VAL A 270 12.09 -40.14 -18.81
CA VAL A 270 11.51 -41.05 -17.79
C VAL A 270 12.44 -42.26 -17.61
N PRO A 271 12.70 -42.69 -16.37
CA PRO A 271 12.40 -44.08 -16.04
C PRO A 271 11.46 -44.17 -14.83
N GLU A 272 10.69 -45.25 -14.88
CA GLU A 272 9.56 -45.59 -14.00
C GLU A 272 10.08 -46.09 -12.65
N GLY A 273 9.76 -45.38 -11.56
CA GLY A 273 10.07 -45.82 -10.20
C GLY A 273 10.24 -44.64 -9.24
N ALA A 274 9.46 -44.64 -8.16
CA ALA A 274 9.45 -43.65 -7.07
C ALA A 274 8.75 -42.30 -7.33
N GLN A 275 7.45 -42.34 -7.64
CA GLN A 275 6.56 -41.23 -7.27
C GLN A 275 6.30 -41.29 -5.76
N ARG A 276 6.92 -40.38 -5.00
CA ARG A 276 6.55 -40.10 -3.61
C ARG A 276 5.10 -39.61 -3.60
N ARG A 277 4.17 -40.46 -3.17
CA ARG A 277 2.79 -40.05 -2.89
C ARG A 277 2.81 -39.17 -1.64
N GLY A 278 2.03 -38.09 -1.66
CA GLY A 278 1.83 -37.23 -0.50
C GLY A 278 1.27 -37.99 0.71
N PRO A 279 1.20 -37.34 1.89
CA PRO A 279 0.94 -38.02 3.15
C PRO A 279 -0.34 -38.84 3.07
N THR A 280 -0.26 -40.13 3.39
CA THR A 280 -1.46 -40.97 3.38
C THR A 280 -2.32 -40.67 4.59
N SER A 281 -3.62 -40.94 4.54
CA SER A 281 -4.55 -40.69 5.65
C SER A 281 -4.13 -41.33 6.98
N ARG A 282 -3.22 -42.31 6.92
CA ARG A 282 -2.64 -43.02 8.07
C ARG A 282 -1.51 -42.25 8.77
N GLU A 283 -0.81 -41.37 8.04
CA GLU A 283 0.22 -40.47 8.61
C GLU A 283 -0.39 -39.22 9.23
N LEU A 284 -1.59 -38.81 8.79
CA LEU A 284 -2.33 -37.68 9.36
C LEU A 284 -3.08 -38.03 10.66
N SER A 285 -3.27 -39.32 10.97
CA SER A 285 -4.05 -39.77 12.13
C SER A 285 -3.23 -39.99 13.41
N GLY A 286 -1.92 -39.74 13.41
CA GLY A 286 -1.11 -39.73 14.64
C GLY A 286 -1.03 -41.07 15.39
N GLU A 287 -1.12 -42.21 14.69
CA GLU A 287 -0.89 -43.51 15.33
C GLU A 287 0.61 -43.73 15.56
N MET A 288 1.06 -43.51 16.80
CA MET A 288 2.38 -43.92 17.26
C MET A 288 2.46 -45.45 17.19
N GLY A 289 3.24 -45.97 16.24
CA GLY A 289 3.49 -47.39 16.07
C GLY A 289 4.11 -47.98 17.33
N GLY A 290 3.39 -48.92 17.95
CA GLY A 290 3.90 -49.74 19.03
C GLY A 290 4.89 -50.77 18.50
N ASP A 291 6.04 -50.85 19.17
CA ASP A 291 7.07 -51.85 18.96
C ASP A 291 6.47 -53.27 19.01
N THR A 292 6.81 -54.09 18.01
CA THR A 292 6.65 -55.53 18.11
C THR A 292 8.03 -56.15 18.07
N GLU A 293 8.50 -56.58 19.24
CA GLU A 293 9.64 -57.48 19.35
C GLU A 293 9.35 -58.77 18.60
N VAL A 294 10.27 -59.18 17.73
CA VAL A 294 10.27 -60.51 17.13
C VAL A 294 11.08 -61.42 18.05
N VAL A 295 10.36 -62.23 18.84
CA VAL A 295 10.89 -63.45 19.46
C VAL A 295 10.48 -64.61 18.55
N VAL A 296 11.43 -65.19 17.83
CA VAL A 296 11.96 -66.58 17.91
C VAL A 296 13.07 -66.72 16.86
#